data_AF-A0A529PSB3-F1
#
_entry.id   AF-A0A529PSB3-F1
#
_cell.length_a   1.000
_cell.length_b   1.000
_cell.length_c   1.000
_cell.angle_alpha   90.00
_cell.angle_beta   90.00
_cell.angle_gamma   90.00
#
_symmetry.space_group_name_H-M   'P 1'
#
loop_
_entity.id
_entity.type
_entity.pdbx_description
1 polymer ?
#
loop_
_entity_poly.entity_id
_entity_poly.type
_entity_poly.pdbx_seq_one_letter_code
_entity_poly.pdbx_strand_id
1 'polypeptide(L)' 'VFTTVVDEEIGGMGSLAMVDRGFRADAGIMTEPTANKIAPLCHGILWGRIIIDGIGGHAELTPNAWYSSGP' A
#
# COMPACT_ATOMS: atom_id res chain seq x y z
N VAL A 1 -5.79 18.12 20.82
CA VAL A 1 -4.97 16.89 20.87
C VAL A 1 -3.87 17.03 19.83
N PHE A 2 -2.61 16.74 20.17
CA PHE A 2 -1.52 16.67 19.19
C PHE A 2 -0.97 15.26 19.17
N THR A 3 -0.80 14.68 17.98
CA THR A 3 -0.32 13.32 17.79
C THR A 3 0.67 13.25 16.65
N THR A 4 1.69 12.44 16.83
CA THR A 4 2.52 11.92 15.74
C THR A 4 2.23 10.43 15.63
N VAL A 5 2.16 9.93 14.40
CA VAL A 5 1.86 8.52 14.12
C VAL A 5 2.91 7.97 13.18
N VAL A 6 3.17 6.67 13.31
CA VAL A 6 4.00 5.93 12.37
C VAL A 6 3.12 5.37 11.24
N ASP A 7 3.76 4.87 10.19
CA ASP A 7 3.09 4.07 9.16
C ASP A 7 2.03 4.82 8.33
N GLU A 8 2.16 6.14 8.17
CA GLU A 8 1.29 6.92 7.27
C GLU A 8 1.51 6.50 5.81
N GLU A 9 2.78 6.46 5.37
CA GLU A 9 3.22 6.22 3.99
C GLU A 9 2.91 4.82 3.42
N ILE A 10 2.53 3.86 4.27
CA ILE A 10 2.25 2.47 3.85
C ILE A 10 0.76 2.19 3.98
N GLY A 11 0.22 2.14 5.21
CA GLY A 11 -1.15 1.70 5.44
C GLY A 11 -2.00 2.63 6.29
N GLY A 12 -1.42 3.68 6.87
CA GLY A 12 -2.07 4.53 7.85
C GLY A 12 -2.35 3.83 9.19
N MET A 13 -1.69 2.71 9.52
CA MET A 13 -2.05 1.92 10.69
C MET A 13 -1.82 2.66 12.01
N GLY A 14 -0.83 3.56 12.07
CA GLY A 14 -0.62 4.41 13.25
C GLY A 14 -1.80 5.35 13.52
N SER A 15 -2.39 5.94 12.48
CA SER A 15 -3.61 6.76 12.59
C SER A 15 -4.79 5.92 13.05
N LEU A 16 -4.94 4.69 12.52
CA LEU A 16 -6.01 3.79 12.94
C LEU A 16 -5.87 3.38 14.42
N ALA A 17 -4.66 3.02 14.85
CA ALA A 17 -4.36 2.67 16.24
C ALA A 17 -4.58 3.86 17.20
N MET A 18 -4.30 5.09 16.76
CA MET A 18 -4.63 6.29 17.52
C MET A 18 -6.14 6.40 17.77
N VAL A 19 -6.97 6.20 16.76
CA VAL A 19 -8.43 6.23 16.91
C VAL A 19 -8.93 5.09 17.80
N ASP A 20 -8.36 3.88 17.64
CA ASP A 20 -8.67 2.70 18.45
C ASP A 20 -8.41 2.93 19.94
N ARG A 21 -7.32 3.63 20.29
CA ARG A 21 -6.98 4.03 21.67
C ARG A 21 -7.88 5.11 22.27
N GLY A 22 -8.91 5.55 21.55
CA GLY A 22 -9.94 6.45 22.08
C GLY A 22 -9.65 7.95 21.92
N PHE A 23 -8.63 8.35 21.16
CA PHE A 23 -8.41 9.76 20.84
C PHE A 23 -9.56 10.30 19.97
N ARG A 24 -10.09 11.49 20.32
CA ARG A 24 -11.23 12.14 19.65
C ARG A 24 -11.01 13.65 19.57
N ALA A 25 -11.60 14.28 18.56
CA ALA A 25 -11.66 15.72 18.36
C ALA A 25 -12.84 16.05 17.43
N ASP A 26 -13.33 17.29 17.45
CA ASP A 26 -14.41 17.74 16.55
C ASP A 26 -13.93 17.88 15.09
N ALA A 27 -12.63 18.13 14.89
CA ALA A 27 -11.97 18.21 13.59
C ALA A 27 -10.47 17.87 13.71
N GLY A 28 -9.84 17.51 12.60
CA GLY A 28 -8.40 17.24 12.51
C GLY A 28 -7.77 17.85 11.28
N ILE A 29 -6.52 18.30 11.40
CA ILE A 29 -5.69 18.79 10.29
C ILE A 29 -4.44 17.92 10.22
N MET A 30 -4.15 17.36 9.05
CA MET A 30 -2.91 16.62 8.74
C MET A 30 -2.02 17.50 7.87
N THR A 31 -0.78 17.73 8.28
CA THR A 31 0.10 18.76 7.70
C THR A 31 0.93 18.26 6.52
N GLU A 32 0.25 17.78 5.48
CA GLU A 32 0.89 17.32 4.24
C GLU A 32 1.55 18.47 3.46
N PRO A 33 2.54 18.18 2.57
CA PRO A 33 3.24 19.17 1.75
C PRO A 33 2.35 19.73 0.61
N THR A 34 1.23 20.34 0.98
CA THR A 34 0.16 20.88 0.12
C THR A 34 0.40 22.32 -0.32
N ALA A 35 1.63 22.84 -0.13
CA ALA A 35 1.99 24.23 -0.40
C ALA A 35 1.08 25.25 0.32
N ASN A 36 0.78 25.00 1.60
CA ASN A 36 -0.11 25.82 2.44
C ASN A 36 -1.54 25.97 1.87
N LYS A 37 -2.06 24.93 1.19
CA LYS A 37 -3.43 24.89 0.66
C LYS A 37 -4.24 23.81 1.35
N ILE A 38 -5.56 24.02 1.44
CA ILE A 38 -6.49 23.02 1.96
C ILE A 38 -6.75 21.98 0.86
N ALA A 39 -6.49 20.70 1.17
CA ALA A 39 -6.75 19.57 0.29
C ALA A 39 -7.84 18.68 0.92
N PRO A 40 -9.14 18.91 0.64
CA PRO A 40 -10.23 18.16 1.25
C PRO A 40 -10.46 16.78 0.60
N LEU A 41 -9.73 16.45 -0.46
CA LEU A 41 -9.87 15.23 -1.24
C LEU A 41 -8.49 14.59 -1.44
N CYS A 42 -8.42 13.27 -1.28
CA CYS A 42 -7.25 12.45 -1.58
C CYS A 42 -7.68 11.14 -2.24
N HIS A 43 -6.72 10.46 -2.88
CA HIS A 43 -6.95 9.10 -3.40
C HIS A 43 -6.72 8.07 -2.30
N GLY A 44 -7.44 6.95 -2.38
CA GLY A 44 -7.09 5.75 -1.62
C GLY A 44 -5.88 5.05 -2.22
N ILE A 45 -5.18 4.27 -1.39
CA ILE A 45 -4.06 3.43 -1.79
C ILE A 45 -4.45 1.96 -1.60
N LEU A 46 -4.13 1.12 -2.59
CA LEU A 46 -4.28 -0.34 -2.51
C LEU A 46 -2.94 -1.00 -2.78
N TRP A 47 -2.51 -1.85 -1.85
CA TRP A 47 -1.31 -2.67 -2.02
C TRP A 47 -1.69 -4.06 -2.53
N GLY A 48 -1.04 -4.49 -3.59
CA GLY A 48 -1.21 -5.82 -4.17
C GLY A 48 0.10 -6.57 -4.25
N ARG A 49 0.05 -7.89 -4.08
CA ARG A 49 1.15 -8.81 -4.41
C ARG A 49 0.67 -9.76 -5.49
N ILE A 50 1.40 -9.81 -6.60
CA ILE A 50 1.16 -10.79 -7.67
C ILE A 50 2.23 -11.86 -7.55
N ILE A 51 1.80 -13.11 -7.45
CA ILE A 51 2.68 -14.28 -7.46
C ILE A 51 2.44 -14.98 -8.81
N ILE A 52 3.51 -15.22 -9.55
CA ILE A 52 3.47 -15.87 -10.85
C ILE A 52 4.24 -17.17 -10.74
N ASP A 53 3.53 -18.30 -10.82
CA ASP A 53 4.15 -19.61 -10.88
C ASP A 53 4.61 -19.87 -12.32
N GLY A 54 5.92 -20.00 -12.48
CA GLY A 54 6.53 -20.34 -13.76
C GLY A 54 6.55 -21.85 -14.02
N ILE A 55 6.84 -22.22 -15.27
CA ILE A 55 7.06 -23.60 -15.66
C ILE A 55 8.55 -23.78 -15.95
N GLY A 56 9.24 -24.63 -15.19
CA GLY A 56 10.67 -24.88 -15.35
C GLY A 56 10.99 -25.79 -16.54
N GLY A 57 12.08 -25.53 -17.26
CA GLY A 57 12.56 -26.32 -18.39
C GLY A 57 14.07 -26.15 -18.62
N HIS A 58 14.65 -27.00 -19.48
CA HIS A 58 16.09 -26.94 -19.77
C HIS A 58 16.44 -25.78 -20.72
N ALA A 59 17.43 -24.94 -20.37
CA ALA A 59 17.76 -23.71 -21.10
C ALA A 59 18.22 -23.92 -22.56
N GLU A 60 18.74 -25.11 -22.88
CA GLU A 60 19.20 -25.47 -24.22
C GLU A 60 18.10 -26.06 -25.12
N LEU A 61 16.93 -26.38 -24.55
CA LEU A 61 15.82 -26.96 -25.31
C LEU A 61 14.85 -25.88 -25.77
N THR A 62 14.17 -26.12 -26.90
CA THR A 62 13.17 -25.19 -27.42
C THR A 62 12.00 -25.10 -26.44
N PRO A 63 11.66 -23.90 -25.92
CA PRO A 63 10.57 -23.73 -24.98
C PRO A 63 9.22 -24.20 -25.54
N ASN A 64 8.47 -24.95 -24.74
CA ASN A 64 7.06 -25.22 -25.02
C ASN A 64 6.21 -23.96 -24.77
N ALA A 65 4.95 -23.99 -25.20
CA ALA A 65 4.00 -22.91 -24.91
C ALA A 65 3.85 -22.67 -23.40
N TRP A 66 3.62 -21.42 -22.99
CA TRP A 66 3.55 -21.01 -21.58
C TRP A 66 2.44 -21.70 -20.75
N TYR A 67 1.47 -22.33 -21.42
CA TYR A 67 0.41 -23.13 -20.80
C TYR A 67 0.70 -24.64 -20.80
N SER A 68 1.92 -25.05 -21.17
CA SER A 68 2.39 -26.44 -21.30
C SER A 68 3.61 -26.69 -20.39
N SER A 69 3.96 -27.95 -20.12
CA SER A 69 5.14 -28.29 -19.31
C SER A 69 6.45 -27.82 -19.96
N GLY A 70 7.50 -27.68 -19.14
CA GLY A 70 8.82 -27.30 -19.66
C GLY A 70 9.38 -28.34 -20.64
N PRO A 71 10.27 -27.90 -21.55
CA PRO A 71 11.04 -28.79 -22.39
C PRO A 71 12.12 -29.55 -21.61
#